data_AF-A0A2E8EG23-F1
#
_entry.id   AF-A0A2E8EG23-F1
#
_cell.length_a   1.000
_cell.length_b   1.000
_cell.length_c   1.000
_cell.angle_alpha   90.00
_cell.angle_beta   90.00
_cell.angle_gamma   90.00
#
_symmetry.space_group_name_H-M   'P 1'
#
loop_
_entity.id
_entity.type
_entity.pdbx_description
1 polymer ?
#
loop_
_entity_poly.entity_id
_entity_poly.type
_entity_poly.pdbx_seq_one_letter_code
_entity_poly.pdbx_strand_id
1 'polypeptide(L)'
;MTIFMTCYSSSDKTLEAKEPELASLGAPRGMLATNTFTSRPSPHRLLELATRGGAETLGIADKVGSIEPGKKADIILFDMLNPFLTPTMDPLTSVALYATSDDISTVIVDGKILKHEKKLTTIDQREALTKAQRRVEKIIEQFFTDHPKQRKNWEKKTRKN
;
A
#
# COMPACT_ATOMS: atom_id res chain seq x y z
N MET A 1 -7.34 11.68 -14.02
CA MET A 1 -6.27 12.47 -13.37
C MET A 1 -5.50 11.49 -12.50
N THR A 2 -4.35 11.04 -12.99
CA THR A 2 -3.52 9.98 -12.37
C THR A 2 -2.63 10.61 -11.33
N ILE A 3 -2.62 10.07 -10.11
CA ILE A 3 -1.66 10.49 -9.10
C ILE A 3 -0.51 9.50 -9.12
N PHE A 4 0.65 10.00 -9.53
CA PHE A 4 1.91 9.39 -9.18
C PHE A 4 1.93 9.36 -7.65
N MET A 5 2.05 8.19 -7.04
CA MET A 5 2.40 8.15 -5.62
C MET A 5 3.80 8.73 -5.53
N THR A 6 3.82 10.04 -5.26
CA THR A 6 4.99 10.82 -5.01
C THR A 6 5.51 10.33 -3.68
N CYS A 7 6.52 9.49 -3.78
CA CYS A 7 7.52 9.30 -2.76
C CYS A 7 7.93 10.70 -2.24
N TYR A 8 7.40 11.07 -1.06
CA TYR A 8 7.45 12.41 -0.50
C TYR A 8 8.91 12.84 -0.29
N SER A 9 9.36 13.82 -1.06
CA SER A 9 10.61 14.52 -0.80
C SER A 9 10.34 15.51 0.33
N SER A 10 10.98 15.34 1.49
CA SER A 10 10.87 16.29 2.61
C SER A 10 11.51 17.66 2.34
N SER A 11 11.76 18.01 1.08
CA SER A 11 12.36 19.26 0.63
C SER A 11 11.34 20.37 0.38
N ASP A 12 10.05 20.02 0.32
CA ASP A 12 8.99 21.00 0.03
C ASP A 12 8.61 21.77 1.30
N LYS A 13 9.47 22.74 1.67
CA LYS A 13 9.26 23.70 2.76
C LYS A 13 8.09 24.67 2.51
N THR A 14 7.34 24.48 1.43
CA THR A 14 6.31 25.40 0.95
C THR A 14 4.93 25.17 1.59
N LEU A 15 4.75 24.08 2.35
CA LEU A 15 3.50 23.74 3.02
C LEU A 15 3.56 23.84 4.56
N GLU A 16 4.45 24.68 5.09
CA GLU A 16 4.12 25.39 6.33
C GLU A 16 3.08 26.45 6.00
N ALA A 17 1.85 26.02 5.72
CA ALA A 17 0.73 26.94 5.71
C ALA A 17 0.67 27.58 7.10
N LYS A 18 0.93 28.89 7.16
CA LYS A 18 0.92 29.65 8.41
C LYS A 18 -0.44 29.42 9.08
N GLU A 19 -0.41 28.85 10.29
CA GLU A 19 -1.56 28.52 11.13
C GLU A 19 -2.76 29.51 11.09
N PRO A 20 -2.59 30.85 11.00
CA PRO A 20 -3.72 31.77 10.96
C PRO A 20 -4.67 31.61 9.75
N GLU A 21 -4.22 31.14 8.59
CA GLU A 21 -5.07 31.09 7.39
C GLU A 21 -5.99 29.84 7.37
N LEU A 22 -5.50 28.71 7.89
CA LEU A 22 -6.21 27.43 7.96
C LEU A 22 -7.34 27.38 9.00
N ALA A 23 -7.22 28.17 10.08
CA ALA A 23 -8.26 28.26 11.11
C ALA A 23 -9.57 28.89 10.59
N SER A 24 -9.49 29.73 9.55
CA SER A 24 -10.64 30.41 8.95
C SER A 24 -11.57 29.47 8.16
N LEU A 25 -11.07 28.31 7.74
CA LEU A 25 -11.78 27.36 6.87
C LEU A 25 -12.66 26.35 7.63
N GLY A 26 -12.70 26.44 8.97
CA GLY A 26 -13.52 25.57 9.82
C GLY A 26 -13.09 24.09 9.84
N ALA A 27 -11.94 23.74 9.25
CA ALA A 27 -11.40 22.40 9.32
C ALA A 27 -10.97 22.09 10.77
N PRO A 28 -11.49 21.02 11.41
CA PRO A 28 -11.08 20.68 12.75
C PRO A 28 -9.56 20.40 12.78
N ARG A 29 -8.85 21.04 13.70
CA ARG A 29 -7.36 20.97 13.88
C ARG A 29 -6.79 19.54 13.80
N GLY A 30 -7.55 18.53 14.22
CA GLY A 30 -7.14 17.13 14.19
C GLY A 30 -7.19 16.44 12.83
N MET A 31 -7.72 17.10 11.80
CA MET A 31 -7.93 16.54 10.46
C MET A 31 -6.89 17.00 9.42
N LEU A 32 -5.97 17.89 9.82
CA LEU A 32 -4.91 18.40 8.95
C LEU A 32 -3.66 17.50 8.97
N ALA A 33 -2.88 17.55 7.89
CA ALA A 33 -1.70 16.73 7.59
C ALA A 33 -0.56 16.80 8.64
N THR A 34 -0.65 17.72 9.60
CA THR A 34 0.33 17.98 10.67
C THR A 34 -0.27 17.81 12.07
N ASN A 35 -1.18 16.85 12.26
CA ASN A 35 -1.80 16.63 13.56
C ASN A 35 -0.78 16.13 14.62
N THR A 36 -0.22 17.05 15.41
CA THR A 36 0.66 16.78 16.56
C THR A 36 -0.13 16.46 17.85
N PHE A 37 -1.46 16.49 17.81
CA PHE A 37 -2.33 16.34 18.99
C PHE A 37 -2.61 14.88 19.36
N THR A 38 -2.39 13.94 18.44
CA THR A 38 -2.54 12.51 18.71
C THR A 38 -1.22 11.79 18.49
N SER A 39 -0.94 10.71 19.23
CA SER A 39 0.24 9.86 19.01
C SER A 39 0.20 9.08 17.69
N ARG A 40 -0.76 9.37 16.80
CA ARG A 40 -0.92 8.71 15.50
C ARG A 40 -0.14 9.50 14.44
N PRO A 41 0.62 8.83 13.57
CA PRO A 41 1.24 9.49 12.43
C PRO A 41 0.18 10.09 11.50
N SER A 42 0.48 11.23 10.91
CA SER A 42 -0.37 11.81 9.87
C SER A 42 -0.39 10.93 8.62
N PRO A 43 -1.39 11.07 7.74
CA PRO A 43 -1.44 10.33 6.47
C PRO A 43 -0.18 10.51 5.60
N HIS A 44 0.38 11.72 5.57
CA HIS A 44 1.67 11.99 4.92
C HIS A 44 2.80 11.20 5.57
N ARG A 45 2.88 11.21 6.90
CA ARG A 45 3.90 10.45 7.63
C ARG A 45 3.74 8.94 7.42
N LEU A 46 2.51 8.44 7.29
CA LEU A 46 2.26 7.03 6.96
C LEU A 46 2.84 6.66 5.58
N LEU A 47 2.62 7.50 4.56
CA LEU A 47 3.20 7.26 3.23
C LEU A 47 4.72 7.35 3.22
N GLU A 48 5.29 8.31 3.96
CA GLU A 48 6.73 8.44 4.13
C GLU A 48 7.34 7.19 4.78
N LEU A 49 6.72 6.69 5.87
CA LEU A 49 7.14 5.46 6.54
C LEU A 49 7.01 4.24 5.63
N ALA A 50 5.95 4.16 4.83
CA ALA A 50 5.71 3.06 3.90
C ALA A 50 6.69 3.04 2.71
N THR A 51 7.35 4.16 2.40
CA THR A 51 8.27 4.31 1.26
C THR A 51 9.70 4.54 1.73
N ARG A 52 10.08 5.79 2.00
CA ARG A 52 11.40 6.18 2.47
C ARG A 52 11.80 5.46 3.76
N GLY A 53 10.89 5.39 4.74
CA GLY A 53 11.16 4.69 6.00
C GLY A 53 11.48 3.20 5.82
N GLY A 54 10.78 2.53 4.89
CA GLY A 54 11.10 1.16 4.50
C GLY A 54 12.48 1.04 3.85
N ALA A 55 12.82 1.96 2.93
CA ALA A 55 14.13 1.98 2.27
C ALA A 55 15.28 2.27 3.25
N GLU A 56 15.07 3.17 4.23
CA GLU A 56 16.02 3.48 5.30
C GLU A 56 16.25 2.24 6.19
N THR A 57 15.18 1.56 6.57
CA THR A 57 15.25 0.34 7.39
C THR A 57 16.03 -0.77 6.69
N LEU A 58 15.91 -0.86 5.36
CA LEU A 58 16.61 -1.83 4.53
C LEU A 58 18.02 -1.37 4.11
N GLY A 59 18.45 -0.16 4.46
CA GLY A 59 19.76 0.38 4.09
C GLY A 59 19.93 0.66 2.59
N ILE A 60 18.83 0.95 1.88
CA ILE A 60 18.79 1.20 0.43
C ILE A 60 18.13 2.54 0.06
N ALA A 61 18.02 3.46 1.01
CA ALA A 61 17.42 4.78 0.83
C ALA A 61 18.17 5.66 -0.19
N ASP A 62 19.43 5.34 -0.50
CA ASP A 62 20.22 5.92 -1.58
C ASP A 62 19.74 5.50 -2.97
N LYS A 63 18.99 4.38 -3.08
CA LYS A 63 18.55 3.78 -4.35
C LYS A 63 17.06 3.89 -4.60
N VAL A 64 16.23 3.80 -3.55
CA VAL A 64 14.77 3.73 -3.64
C VAL A 64 14.10 4.49 -2.50
N GLY A 65 12.77 4.60 -2.53
CA GLY A 65 11.99 5.19 -1.44
C GLY A 65 11.84 6.71 -1.53
N SER A 66 12.48 7.37 -2.50
CA SER A 66 12.11 8.73 -2.93
C SER A 66 12.21 8.90 -4.46
N ILE A 67 11.50 9.88 -5.04
CA ILE A 67 11.65 10.24 -6.47
C ILE A 67 12.70 11.33 -6.57
N GLU A 68 13.94 10.92 -6.82
CA GLU A 68 15.09 11.80 -6.99
C GLU A 68 15.91 11.32 -8.19
N PRO A 69 16.49 12.23 -9.00
CA PRO A 69 17.43 11.84 -10.04
C PRO A 69 18.55 10.96 -9.50
N GLY A 70 18.86 9.87 -10.19
CA GLY A 70 19.88 8.89 -9.77
C GLY A 70 19.34 7.70 -8.96
N LYS A 71 18.09 7.77 -8.47
CA LYS A 71 17.41 6.62 -7.85
C LYS A 71 16.71 5.75 -8.89
N LYS A 72 16.42 4.50 -8.50
CA LYS A 72 15.65 3.56 -9.32
C LYS A 72 14.21 4.03 -9.47
N ALA A 73 13.61 3.73 -10.62
CA ALA A 73 12.23 4.07 -10.92
C ALA A 73 11.26 3.03 -10.33
N ASP A 74 11.06 3.10 -9.01
CA ASP A 74 10.06 2.33 -8.27
C ASP A 74 8.83 3.21 -8.02
N ILE A 75 7.80 3.08 -8.88
CA ILE A 75 6.69 4.02 -8.98
C ILE A 75 5.35 3.28 -9.00
N ILE A 76 4.38 3.78 -8.24
CA ILE A 76 2.99 3.32 -8.24
C ILE A 76 2.09 4.46 -8.70
N LEU A 77 1.16 4.17 -9.60
CA LEU A 77 0.21 5.14 -10.14
C LEU A 77 -1.22 4.76 -9.72
N PHE A 78 -1.91 5.67 -9.04
CA PHE A 78 -3.29 5.49 -8.58
C PHE A 78 -4.30 6.08 -9.56
N ASP A 79 -5.38 5.32 -9.80
CA ASP A 79 -6.58 5.78 -10.47
C ASP A 79 -7.50 6.47 -9.44
N MET A 80 -7.41 7.79 -9.38
CA MET A 80 -8.13 8.60 -8.40
C MET A 80 -9.60 8.80 -8.75
N LEU A 81 -10.00 8.57 -10.00
CA LEU A 81 -11.36 8.80 -10.48
C LEU A 81 -12.23 7.58 -10.21
N ASN A 82 -12.42 7.29 -8.93
CA ASN A 82 -13.28 6.21 -8.48
C ASN A 82 -14.10 6.61 -7.24
N PRO A 83 -15.20 5.89 -6.92
CA PRO A 83 -16.10 6.26 -5.83
C PRO A 83 -15.48 6.27 -4.43
N PHE A 84 -14.35 5.58 -4.22
CA PHE A 84 -13.66 5.52 -2.93
C PHE A 84 -12.67 6.67 -2.72
N LEU A 85 -12.14 7.24 -3.81
CA LEU A 85 -11.11 8.27 -3.76
C LEU A 85 -11.58 9.66 -4.22
N THR A 86 -12.78 9.76 -4.80
CA THR A 86 -13.39 11.02 -5.26
C THR A 86 -14.73 11.28 -4.55
N PRO A 87 -15.03 12.51 -4.11
CA PRO A 87 -14.19 13.72 -4.20
C PRO A 87 -13.09 13.76 -3.14
N THR A 88 -11.97 14.42 -3.46
CA THR A 88 -10.88 14.64 -2.49
C THR A 88 -10.25 16.02 -2.65
N MET A 89 -9.93 16.66 -1.52
CA MET A 89 -9.15 17.89 -1.44
C MET A 89 -7.66 17.62 -1.16
N ASP A 90 -7.35 16.49 -0.54
CA ASP A 90 -6.00 16.01 -0.29
C ASP A 90 -5.89 14.55 -0.76
N PRO A 91 -5.40 14.35 -1.99
CA PRO A 91 -5.29 13.02 -2.55
C PRO A 91 -4.32 12.10 -1.81
N LEU A 92 -3.30 12.63 -1.12
CA LEU A 92 -2.36 11.81 -0.36
C LEU A 92 -3.05 11.21 0.86
N THR A 93 -3.84 12.01 1.57
CA THR A 93 -4.70 11.50 2.65
C THR A 93 -5.70 10.47 2.13
N SER A 94 -6.33 10.72 0.97
CA SER A 94 -7.25 9.76 0.37
C SER A 94 -6.57 8.42 0.05
N VAL A 95 -5.37 8.45 -0.54
CA VAL A 95 -4.63 7.22 -0.84
C VAL A 95 -4.18 6.50 0.43
N ALA A 96 -3.62 7.23 1.39
CA ALA A 96 -3.09 6.66 2.62
C ALA A 96 -4.17 5.96 3.48
N LEU A 97 -5.41 6.47 3.47
CA LEU A 97 -6.47 6.01 4.34
C LEU A 97 -7.50 5.10 3.64
N TYR A 98 -7.74 5.28 2.34
CA TYR A 98 -8.87 4.65 1.66
C TYR A 98 -8.49 3.80 0.44
N ALA A 99 -7.30 3.99 -0.15
CA ALA A 99 -6.96 3.26 -1.37
C ALA A 99 -6.68 1.77 -1.09
N THR A 100 -7.01 0.96 -2.09
CA THR A 100 -6.79 -0.48 -2.14
C THR A 100 -5.89 -0.86 -3.32
N SER A 101 -5.53 -2.14 -3.43
CA SER A 101 -4.76 -2.64 -4.58
C SER A 101 -5.45 -2.47 -5.93
N ASP A 102 -6.79 -2.35 -5.93
CA ASP A 102 -7.60 -2.26 -7.14
C ASP A 102 -7.60 -0.83 -7.71
N ASP A 103 -7.33 0.15 -6.87
CA ASP A 103 -7.15 1.55 -7.25
C ASP A 103 -5.79 1.80 -7.92
N ILE A 104 -4.85 0.86 -7.81
CA ILE A 104 -3.54 0.96 -8.47
C ILE A 104 -3.70 0.63 -9.96
N SER A 105 -3.44 1.63 -10.81
CA SER A 105 -3.47 1.49 -12.26
C SER A 105 -2.20 0.84 -12.81
N THR A 106 -1.02 1.34 -12.39
CA THR A 106 0.28 0.96 -12.96
C THR A 106 1.32 0.83 -11.86
N VAL A 107 2.20 -0.16 -11.98
CA VAL A 107 3.33 -0.40 -11.09
C VAL A 107 4.59 -0.54 -11.93
N ILE A 108 5.61 0.24 -11.59
CA ILE A 108 6.92 0.26 -12.22
C ILE A 108 7.96 -0.09 -11.16
N VAL A 109 8.85 -1.02 -11.45
CA VAL A 109 9.96 -1.41 -10.57
C VAL A 109 11.23 -1.41 -11.39
N ASP A 110 12.23 -0.64 -10.97
CA ASP A 110 13.50 -0.46 -11.69
C ASP A 110 13.27 -0.11 -13.18
N GLY A 111 12.29 0.74 -13.45
CA GLY A 111 11.91 1.15 -14.81
C GLY A 111 11.10 0.12 -15.62
N LYS A 112 10.81 -1.05 -15.06
CA LYS A 112 10.02 -2.11 -15.73
C LYS A 112 8.58 -2.08 -15.26
N ILE A 113 7.64 -2.05 -16.20
CA ILE A 113 6.20 -2.06 -15.91
C ILE A 113 5.78 -3.48 -15.52
N LEU A 114 5.34 -3.67 -14.28
CA LEU A 114 4.83 -4.95 -13.73
C LEU A 114 3.30 -5.05 -13.71
N LYS A 115 2.63 -3.89 -13.67
CA LYS A 115 1.18 -3.75 -13.80
C LYS A 115 0.90 -2.54 -14.68
N HIS A 116 -0.03 -2.64 -15.62
CA HIS A 116 -0.45 -1.56 -16.50
C HIS A 116 -1.95 -1.62 -16.70
N GLU A 117 -2.64 -0.47 -16.60
CA GLU A 117 -4.11 -0.38 -16.74
C GLU A 117 -4.86 -1.46 -15.94
N LYS A 118 -4.47 -1.60 -14.66
CA LYS A 118 -5.02 -2.58 -13.71
C LYS A 118 -4.72 -4.06 -14.02
N LYS A 119 -3.91 -4.37 -15.05
CA LYS A 119 -3.54 -5.75 -15.43
C LYS A 119 -2.06 -6.04 -15.15
N LEU A 120 -1.77 -7.22 -14.61
CA LEU A 120 -0.39 -7.69 -14.41
C LEU A 120 0.25 -8.02 -15.77
N THR A 121 1.51 -7.61 -15.96
CA THR A 121 2.25 -7.83 -17.22
C THR A 121 3.24 -8.99 -17.15
N THR A 122 3.56 -9.45 -15.93
CA THR A 122 4.66 -10.41 -15.69
C THR A 122 4.22 -11.74 -15.11
N ILE A 123 2.98 -11.85 -14.61
CA ILE A 123 2.46 -13.04 -13.94
C ILE A 123 1.10 -13.38 -14.51
N ASP A 124 0.88 -14.65 -14.89
CA ASP A 124 -0.46 -15.18 -15.09
C ASP A 124 -1.13 -15.40 -13.73
N GLN A 125 -2.09 -14.54 -13.42
CA GLN A 125 -2.78 -14.56 -12.14
C GLN A 125 -3.53 -15.88 -11.89
N ARG A 126 -4.14 -16.47 -12.92
CA ARG A 126 -4.93 -17.70 -12.78
C ARG A 126 -4.00 -18.89 -12.51
N GLU A 127 -2.89 -18.94 -13.22
CA GLU A 127 -1.86 -19.96 -13.00
C GLU A 127 -1.26 -19.85 -11.60
N ALA A 128 -0.92 -18.63 -11.16
CA ALA A 128 -0.36 -18.37 -9.83
C ALA A 128 -1.31 -18.81 -8.71
N LEU A 129 -2.60 -18.47 -8.81
CA LEU A 129 -3.63 -18.89 -7.86
C LEU A 129 -3.81 -20.42 -7.83
N THR A 130 -3.81 -21.06 -9.00
CA THR A 130 -3.92 -22.52 -9.11
C THR A 130 -2.71 -23.20 -8.46
N LYS A 131 -1.50 -22.67 -8.68
CA LYS A 131 -0.26 -23.16 -8.04
C LYS A 131 -0.30 -23.01 -6.52
N ALA A 132 -0.77 -21.86 -6.03
CA ALA A 132 -0.91 -21.59 -4.60
C ALA A 132 -1.90 -22.58 -3.94
N GLN A 133 -3.05 -22.80 -4.55
CA GLN A 133 -4.06 -23.74 -4.07
C GLN A 133 -3.51 -25.16 -3.96
N ARG A 134 -2.86 -25.65 -5.02
CA ARG A 134 -2.20 -26.97 -5.02
C ARG A 134 -1.11 -27.09 -3.95
N ARG A 135 -0.41 -26.00 -3.63
CA ARG A 135 0.63 -26.00 -2.60
C ARG A 135 0.01 -26.17 -1.20
N VAL A 136 -1.09 -25.48 -0.93
CA VAL A 136 -1.82 -25.59 0.33
C VAL A 136 -2.34 -27.01 0.53
N GLU A 137 -2.93 -27.62 -0.50
CA GLU A 137 -3.39 -29.02 -0.45
C GLU A 137 -2.28 -29.98 -0.02
N LYS A 138 -1.08 -29.85 -0.62
CA LYS A 138 0.08 -30.67 -0.24
C LYS A 138 0.55 -30.42 1.19
N ILE A 139 0.57 -29.16 1.64
CA ILE A 139 0.97 -28.82 3.02
C ILE A 139 -0.01 -29.44 4.02
N ILE A 140 -1.32 -29.35 3.75
CA ILE A 140 -2.36 -29.92 4.60
C ILE A 140 -2.25 -31.46 4.62
N GLU A 141 -2.05 -32.07 3.46
CA GLU A 141 -1.89 -33.52 3.35
C GLU A 141 -0.67 -34.00 4.16
N GLN A 142 0.48 -33.35 3.98
CA GLN A 142 1.70 -33.64 4.73
C GLN A 142 1.48 -33.49 6.24
N PHE A 143 0.88 -32.38 6.67
CA PHE A 143 0.55 -32.15 8.09
C PHE A 143 -0.26 -33.30 8.69
N PHE A 144 -1.27 -33.80 7.97
CA PHE A 144 -2.08 -34.89 8.49
C PHE A 144 -1.40 -36.26 8.42
N THR A 145 -0.48 -36.47 7.48
CA THR A 145 0.39 -37.65 7.45
C THR A 145 1.28 -37.69 8.70
N ASP A 146 1.87 -36.55 9.07
CA ASP A 146 2.73 -36.43 10.25
C ASP A 146 1.93 -36.46 11.57
N HIS A 147 0.65 -36.05 11.51
CA HIS A 147 -0.23 -35.93 12.67
C HIS A 147 -1.58 -36.66 12.48
N PRO A 148 -1.61 -38.01 12.42
CA PRO A 148 -2.82 -38.76 12.10
C PRO A 148 -3.94 -38.60 13.14
N LYS A 149 -3.60 -38.31 14.40
CA LYS A 149 -4.59 -37.98 15.44
C LYS A 149 -5.34 -36.69 15.13
N GLN A 150 -4.67 -35.69 14.54
CA GLN A 150 -5.31 -34.42 14.17
C GLN A 150 -6.28 -34.59 13.01
N ARG A 151 -5.97 -35.45 12.04
CA ARG A 151 -6.90 -35.80 10.95
C ARG A 151 -8.22 -36.35 11.50
N LYS A 152 -8.14 -37.33 12.41
CA LYS A 152 -9.34 -37.93 13.05
C LYS A 152 -10.16 -36.89 13.82
N ASN A 153 -9.49 -36.00 14.55
CA ASN A 153 -10.17 -34.92 15.28
C ASN A 153 -10.87 -33.94 14.33
N TRP A 154 -10.21 -33.58 13.23
CA TRP A 154 -10.75 -32.69 12.21
C TRP A 154 -12.00 -33.29 11.55
N GLU A 155 -11.91 -34.53 11.07
CA GLU A 155 -13.03 -35.26 10.44
C GLU A 155 -14.24 -35.41 11.38
N LYS A 156 -13.99 -35.61 12.68
CA LYS A 156 -15.05 -35.68 13.69
C LYS A 156 -15.75 -34.33 13.89
N LYS A 157 -15.03 -33.22 13.77
CA LYS A 157 -15.62 -31.87 13.85
C LYS A 157 -16.40 -31.52 12.59
N THR A 158 -15.88 -31.84 11.41
CA THR A 158 -16.54 -31.50 10.14
C THR A 158 -17.77 -32.36 9.85
N ARG A 159 -17.86 -33.59 10.36
CA ARG A 159 -19.07 -34.44 10.26
C ARG A 159 -20.23 -34.05 11.19
N LYS A 160 -20.01 -33.14 12.14
CA LYS A 160 -21.02 -32.74 13.14
C LYS A 160 -21.87 -31.54 12.71
N ASN A 161 -21.61 -30.97 11.54
CA ASN A 161 -22.41 -29.94 10.88
C ASN A 161 -22.92 -30.51 9.56
#